data_AF-A0A7C6URF8-F1
#
_entry.id   AF-A0A7C6URF8-F1
#
_cell.length_a   1.000
_cell.length_b   1.000
_cell.length_c   1.000
_cell.angle_alpha   90.00
_cell.angle_beta   90.00
_cell.angle_gamma   90.00
#
_symmetry.space_group_name_H-M   'P 1'
#
loop_
_entity.id
_entity.type
_entity.pdbx_description
1 polymer ?
#
loop_
_entity_poly.entity_id
_entity_poly.type
_entity_poly.pdbx_seq_one_letter_code
_entity_poly.pdbx_strand_id
1 'polypeptide(L)'
;MEKRWLVFGLIMVLLFNLVGTSAVLAKVTDITPDHWAYRAVVTLVNRGYLQVYEDGTFQGDRAVNRFTLAVALAQILEEIEAGKVKGTTEDLDLIKQLYHEFEAELALWYQARESLDEDVAFVRQSMAAVEERVRLVGASQIELGARMEEALEAISQLESHVGVQKEDLVDYKVEIEAITQAVIELEKELREQEQDLQYLNNWKEEKEIVIAALQLKMEDDIEKSIQTLGQRNLELEKDLQTLAIRLQREAQKVSEVTGRLEQAGQDLASLEKDFLTLHGTDELLEELRDQLISDLNVQVNAALIREKRLERQISELEEEFESYRETAEKELKSSKTMTTVALAVAAVGVVIAVMGGL
;
A
#
# COMPACT_ATOMS: atom_id res chain seq x y z
N MET A 1 4.16 165.24 91.96
CA MET A 1 3.14 164.17 92.04
C MET A 1 3.70 162.76 91.80
N GLU A 2 5.02 162.55 91.74
CA GLU A 2 5.60 161.26 91.28
C GLU A 2 5.81 160.21 92.41
N LYS A 3 5.83 160.59 93.70
CA LYS A 3 6.09 159.66 94.82
C LYS A 3 4.95 158.67 95.12
N ARG A 4 3.74 158.85 94.54
CA ARG A 4 2.59 157.94 94.72
C ARG A 4 2.61 156.75 93.74
N TRP A 5 3.33 156.87 92.64
CA TRP A 5 3.44 155.81 91.61
C TRP A 5 4.40 154.68 92.02
N LEU A 6 5.47 155.00 92.75
CA LEU A 6 6.42 153.99 93.24
C LEU A 6 5.80 153.04 94.29
N VAL A 7 4.91 153.56 95.15
CA VAL A 7 4.21 152.74 96.16
C VAL A 7 3.21 151.79 95.51
N PHE A 8 2.53 152.23 94.45
CA PHE A 8 1.62 151.37 93.67
C PHE A 8 2.36 150.26 92.93
N GLY A 9 3.54 150.56 92.35
CA GLY A 9 4.38 149.54 91.72
C GLY A 9 4.88 148.47 92.69
N LEU A 10 5.24 148.86 93.92
CA LEU A 10 5.74 147.92 94.93
C LEU A 10 4.62 147.00 95.49
N ILE A 11 3.40 147.51 95.63
CA ILE A 11 2.23 146.72 96.04
C ILE A 11 1.80 145.75 94.92
N MET A 12 1.95 146.14 93.65
CA MET A 12 1.62 145.29 92.51
C MET A 12 2.61 144.12 92.35
N VAL A 13 3.90 144.37 92.60
CA VAL A 13 4.93 143.30 92.63
C VAL A 13 4.77 142.36 93.83
N LEU A 14 4.29 142.88 94.97
CA LEU A 14 4.02 142.04 96.15
C LEU A 14 2.77 141.15 95.96
N LEU A 15 1.75 141.63 95.24
CA LEU A 15 0.55 140.84 94.91
C LEU A 15 0.79 139.83 93.77
N PHE A 16 1.76 140.06 92.90
CA PHE A 16 2.13 139.11 91.83
C PHE A 16 2.94 137.91 92.34
N ASN A 17 3.53 137.98 93.53
CA ASN A 17 4.25 136.86 94.16
C ASN A 17 3.34 135.95 95.03
N LEU A 18 2.02 136.18 95.03
CA LEU A 18 1.04 135.41 95.80
C LEU A 18 0.06 134.62 94.90
N VAL A 19 0.55 134.07 93.79
CA VAL A 19 -0.18 133.05 93.01
C VAL A 19 0.51 131.71 93.22
N GLY A 20 -0.19 130.85 93.97
CA GLY A 20 0.34 129.63 94.57
C GLY A 20 0.82 128.56 93.60
N THR A 21 1.77 127.78 94.08
CA THR A 21 2.17 126.49 93.52
C THR A 21 1.01 125.49 93.69
N SER A 22 0.38 125.11 92.59
CA SER A 22 -0.57 123.99 92.56
C SER A 22 0.20 122.67 92.59
N ALA A 23 -0.02 121.85 93.61
CA ALA A 23 0.44 120.46 93.61
C ALA A 23 -0.30 119.68 92.51
N VAL A 24 0.43 119.06 91.58
CA VAL A 24 -0.15 118.17 90.55
C VAL A 24 -0.41 116.81 91.19
N LEU A 25 -1.68 116.43 91.27
CA LEU A 25 -2.11 115.08 91.66
C LEU A 25 -2.02 114.19 90.41
N ALA A 26 -1.20 113.13 90.43
CA ALA A 26 -1.06 112.22 89.30
C ALA A 26 -2.37 111.43 89.10
N LYS A 27 -2.96 111.50 87.90
CA LYS A 27 -4.20 110.80 87.56
C LYS A 27 -3.89 109.61 86.64
N VAL A 28 -4.07 108.40 87.15
CA VAL A 28 -3.96 107.14 86.38
C VAL A 28 -5.14 107.08 85.40
N THR A 29 -4.87 106.99 84.09
CA THR A 29 -5.88 107.18 83.04
C THR A 29 -6.51 105.89 82.50
N ASP A 30 -5.81 104.76 82.62
CA ASP A 30 -6.16 103.46 82.02
C ASP A 30 -6.91 102.51 82.97
N ILE A 31 -7.01 102.85 84.25
CA ILE A 31 -7.76 102.06 85.24
C ILE A 31 -9.03 102.82 85.61
N THR A 32 -10.18 102.18 85.47
CA THR A 32 -11.47 102.79 85.86
C THR A 32 -11.60 102.87 87.38
N PRO A 33 -12.30 103.88 87.94
CA PRO A 33 -12.49 104.02 89.38
C PRO A 33 -13.10 102.79 90.10
N ASP A 34 -13.89 102.00 89.38
CA ASP A 34 -14.53 100.78 89.88
C ASP A 34 -13.65 99.52 89.81
N HIS A 35 -12.46 99.60 89.20
CA HIS A 35 -11.53 98.46 89.11
C HIS A 35 -10.97 98.10 90.49
N TRP A 36 -10.86 96.81 90.80
CA TRP A 36 -10.44 96.31 92.12
C TRP A 36 -9.08 96.88 92.58
N ALA A 37 -8.16 97.05 91.64
CA ALA A 37 -6.82 97.60 91.90
C ALA A 37 -6.74 99.14 91.87
N TYR A 38 -7.77 99.85 91.40
CA TYR A 38 -7.71 101.31 91.15
C TYR A 38 -7.23 102.09 92.37
N ARG A 39 -7.88 101.87 93.52
CA ARG A 39 -7.53 102.59 94.76
C ARG A 39 -6.11 102.29 95.21
N ALA A 40 -5.67 101.03 95.12
CA ALA A 40 -4.32 100.64 95.50
C ALA A 40 -3.27 101.29 94.58
N VAL A 41 -3.45 101.17 93.26
CA VAL A 41 -2.54 101.73 92.26
C VAL A 41 -2.45 103.26 92.38
N VAL A 42 -3.58 103.96 92.43
CA VAL A 42 -3.59 105.43 92.59
C VAL A 42 -2.93 105.85 93.90
N THR A 43 -3.11 105.10 94.99
CA THR A 43 -2.45 105.40 96.27
C THR A 43 -0.94 105.24 96.17
N LEU A 44 -0.46 104.14 95.58
CA LEU A 44 0.96 103.86 95.44
C LEU A 44 1.64 104.84 94.49
N VAL A 45 0.98 105.22 93.40
CA VAL A 45 1.47 106.23 92.46
C VAL A 45 1.53 107.61 93.11
N ASN A 46 0.50 108.02 93.84
CA ASN A 46 0.49 109.31 94.55
C ASN A 46 1.53 109.38 95.68
N ARG A 47 1.89 108.24 96.27
CA ARG A 47 2.99 108.14 97.24
C ARG A 47 4.37 108.02 96.59
N GLY A 48 4.44 107.92 95.26
CA GLY A 48 5.69 107.84 94.51
C GLY A 48 6.35 106.46 94.49
N TYR A 49 5.72 105.42 95.06
CA TYR A 49 6.26 104.06 95.07
C TYR A 49 6.14 103.36 93.72
N LEU A 50 5.15 103.76 92.93
CA LEU A 50 4.96 103.32 91.56
C LEU A 50 4.88 104.54 90.65
N GLN A 51 5.30 104.37 89.40
CA GLN A 51 5.26 105.43 88.41
C GLN A 51 4.30 105.03 87.30
N VAL A 52 3.54 106.01 86.81
CA VAL A 52 2.81 105.89 85.55
C VAL A 52 3.76 106.18 84.39
N TYR A 53 3.45 105.63 83.23
CA TYR A 53 4.16 105.94 82.00
C TYR A 53 3.92 107.40 81.61
N GLU A 54 4.75 107.94 80.72
CA GLU A 54 4.67 109.35 80.27
C GLU A 54 3.30 109.71 79.67
N ASP A 55 2.57 108.72 79.16
CA ASP A 55 1.20 108.84 78.63
C ASP A 55 0.10 108.85 79.71
N GLY A 56 0.48 108.74 80.99
CA GLY A 56 -0.43 108.73 82.14
C GLY A 56 -1.05 107.37 82.47
N THR A 57 -0.67 106.31 81.74
CA THR A 57 -1.18 104.94 81.95
C THR A 57 -0.34 104.15 82.97
N PHE A 58 -0.92 103.13 83.60
CA PHE A 58 -0.24 102.21 84.52
C PHE A 58 0.16 100.88 83.85
N GLN A 59 -0.59 100.40 82.85
CA GLN A 59 -0.37 99.17 82.08
C GLN A 59 -0.36 97.88 82.95
N GLY A 60 -1.43 97.65 83.71
CA GLY A 60 -1.53 96.52 84.65
C GLY A 60 -1.38 95.11 84.07
N ASP A 61 -1.67 94.90 82.78
CA ASP A 61 -1.54 93.59 82.11
C ASP A 61 -0.10 93.28 81.65
N ARG A 62 0.80 94.24 81.77
CA ARG A 62 2.20 94.06 81.38
C ARG A 62 2.97 93.36 82.49
N ALA A 63 3.73 92.33 82.13
CA ALA A 63 4.60 91.64 83.07
C ALA A 63 5.63 92.61 83.70
N VAL A 64 5.61 92.72 85.02
CA VAL A 64 6.58 93.50 85.81
C VAL A 64 7.80 92.64 86.13
N ASN A 65 9.00 93.22 86.06
CA ASN A 65 10.21 92.52 86.45
C ASN A 65 10.28 92.38 87.98
N ARG A 66 10.74 91.23 88.49
CA ARG A 66 11.02 91.00 89.92
C ARG A 66 11.91 92.10 90.52
N PHE A 67 12.87 92.64 89.75
CA PHE A 67 13.70 93.78 90.18
C PHE A 67 12.89 95.06 90.39
N THR A 68 11.93 95.36 89.51
CA THR A 68 11.07 96.55 89.63
C THR A 68 10.19 96.46 90.86
N LEU A 69 9.61 95.29 91.13
CA LEU A 69 8.84 95.03 92.33
C LEU A 69 9.70 95.16 93.60
N ALA A 70 10.93 94.61 93.59
CA ALA A 70 11.85 94.69 94.71
C ALA A 70 12.27 96.13 95.05
N VAL A 71 12.52 96.97 94.03
CA VAL A 71 12.85 98.39 94.25
C VAL A 71 11.67 99.16 94.87
N ALA A 72 10.46 98.95 94.36
CA ALA A 72 9.26 99.58 94.93
C ALA A 72 9.02 99.15 96.38
N LEU A 73 9.20 97.85 96.68
CA LEU A 73 9.11 97.31 98.05
C LEU A 73 10.20 97.88 98.96
N ALA A 74 11.44 97.98 98.50
CA ALA A 74 12.55 98.53 99.28
C ALA A 74 12.28 99.98 99.68
N GLN A 75 11.75 100.80 98.76
CA GLN A 75 11.36 102.19 99.05
C GLN A 75 10.24 102.28 100.09
N ILE A 76 9.23 101.39 100.00
CA ILE A 76 8.15 101.33 100.99
C ILE A 76 8.70 100.93 102.36
N LEU A 77 9.58 99.94 102.43
CA LEU A 77 10.19 99.46 103.67
C LEU A 77 11.05 100.54 104.33
N GLU A 78 11.84 101.28 103.55
CA GLU A 78 12.67 102.39 104.05
C GLU A 78 11.81 103.51 104.67
N GLU A 79 10.64 103.81 104.10
CA GLU A 79 9.72 104.81 104.67
C GLU A 79 8.99 104.33 105.93
N ILE A 80 8.75 103.02 106.04
CA ILE A 80 8.23 102.38 107.26
C ILE A 80 9.29 102.42 108.36
N GLU A 81 10.55 102.08 108.06
CA GLU A 81 11.69 102.16 109.00
C GLU A 81 11.94 103.60 109.47
N ALA A 82 11.75 104.59 108.60
CA ALA A 82 11.82 106.02 108.92
C ALA A 82 10.62 106.53 109.75
N GLY A 83 9.66 105.67 110.11
CA GLY A 83 8.53 105.97 111.00
C GLY A 83 7.43 106.84 110.39
N LYS A 84 7.43 107.04 109.07
CA LYS A 84 6.46 107.90 108.34
C LYS A 84 5.14 107.19 108.03
N VAL A 85 5.16 105.86 108.00
CA VAL A 85 3.99 105.01 107.78
C VAL A 85 3.85 104.08 108.98
N LYS A 86 2.74 104.18 109.73
CA LYS A 86 2.40 103.22 110.78
C LYS A 86 1.75 101.99 110.13
N GLY A 87 2.58 101.06 109.67
CA GLY A 87 2.11 99.70 109.35
C GLY A 87 1.63 99.01 110.63
N THR A 88 0.58 98.21 110.53
CA THR A 88 0.19 97.32 111.64
C THR A 88 1.04 96.06 111.61
N THR A 89 1.13 95.37 112.75
CA THR A 89 1.78 94.05 112.82
C THR A 89 1.12 93.05 111.87
N GLU A 90 -0.19 93.18 111.69
CA GLU A 90 -1.04 92.37 110.83
C GLU A 90 -0.69 92.52 109.33
N ASP A 91 -0.36 93.75 108.88
CA ASP A 91 0.06 93.99 107.49
C ASP A 91 1.42 93.34 107.19
N LEU A 92 2.34 93.38 108.15
CA LEU A 92 3.65 92.71 108.03
C LEU A 92 3.50 91.20 107.98
N ASP A 93 2.56 90.64 108.74
CA ASP A 93 2.30 89.21 108.74
C ASP A 93 1.63 88.75 107.43
N LEU A 94 0.72 89.55 106.86
CA LEU A 94 0.14 89.29 105.54
C LEU A 94 1.19 89.29 104.42
N ILE A 95 2.13 90.24 104.44
CA ILE A 95 3.21 90.30 103.46
C ILE A 95 4.15 89.10 103.58
N LYS A 96 4.49 88.68 104.81
CA LYS A 96 5.28 87.45 105.02
C LYS A 96 4.56 86.22 104.52
N GLN A 97 3.24 86.13 104.73
CA GLN A 97 2.43 85.03 104.21
C GLN A 97 2.46 85.01 102.68
N LEU A 98 2.20 86.14 102.03
CA LEU A 98 2.27 86.25 100.57
C LEU A 98 3.67 85.94 100.02
N TYR A 99 4.72 86.31 100.74
CA TYR A 99 6.09 85.96 100.37
C TYR A 99 6.29 84.43 100.36
N HIS A 100 5.86 83.74 101.41
CA HIS A 100 5.97 82.28 101.49
C HIS A 100 5.08 81.56 100.47
N GLU A 101 3.87 82.05 100.21
CA GLU A 101 2.98 81.54 99.16
C GLU A 101 3.62 81.70 97.77
N PHE A 102 4.15 82.88 97.47
CA PHE A 102 4.82 83.17 96.19
C PHE A 102 6.11 82.37 96.02
N GLU A 103 6.91 82.19 97.08
CA GLU A 103 8.09 81.32 97.07
C GLU A 103 7.71 79.87 96.72
N ALA A 104 6.66 79.34 97.35
CA ALA A 104 6.15 78.00 97.08
C ALA A 104 5.61 77.85 95.66
N GLU A 105 4.81 78.82 95.17
CA GLU A 105 4.31 78.83 93.80
C GLU A 105 5.42 78.90 92.75
N LEU A 106 6.46 79.70 93.00
CA LEU A 106 7.63 79.77 92.12
C LEU A 106 8.37 78.43 92.07
N ALA A 107 8.56 77.76 93.21
CA ALA A 107 9.18 76.45 93.25
C ALA A 107 8.38 75.42 92.43
N LEU A 108 7.05 75.39 92.58
CA LEU A 108 6.16 74.54 91.79
C LEU A 108 6.23 74.88 90.29
N TRP A 109 6.30 76.17 89.94
CA TRP A 109 6.42 76.59 88.55
C TRP A 109 7.75 76.16 87.91
N TYR A 110 8.86 76.27 88.64
CA TYR A 110 10.16 75.77 88.16
C TYR A 110 10.13 74.26 87.95
N GLN A 111 9.53 73.50 88.87
CA GLN A 111 9.37 72.06 88.72
C GLN A 111 8.49 71.70 87.51
N ALA A 112 7.36 72.40 87.32
CA ALA A 112 6.48 72.19 86.17
C ALA A 112 7.16 72.56 84.84
N ARG A 113 8.02 73.59 84.84
CA ARG A 113 8.83 73.96 83.68
C ARG A 113 9.86 72.88 83.35
N GLU A 114 10.54 72.34 84.36
CA GLU A 114 11.49 71.25 84.19
C GLU A 114 10.82 70.00 83.60
N SER A 115 9.66 69.60 84.14
CA SER A 115 8.90 68.47 83.57
C SER A 115 8.43 68.73 82.14
N LEU A 116 8.04 69.97 81.82
CA LEU A 116 7.65 70.34 80.45
C LEU A 116 8.83 70.27 79.49
N ASP A 117 10.02 70.71 79.91
CA ASP A 117 11.24 70.60 79.11
C ASP A 117 11.62 69.12 78.86
N GLU A 118 11.43 68.24 79.85
CA GLU A 118 11.60 66.79 79.70
C GLU A 118 10.58 66.18 78.72
N ASP A 119 9.29 66.53 78.85
CA ASP A 119 8.23 66.06 77.93
C ASP A 119 8.49 66.52 76.49
N VAL A 120 8.92 67.77 76.29
CA VAL A 120 9.28 68.30 74.98
C VAL A 120 10.49 67.56 74.39
N ALA A 121 11.49 67.25 75.21
CA ALA A 121 12.63 66.45 74.77
C ALA A 121 12.22 65.03 74.36
N PHE A 122 11.35 64.39 75.16
CA PHE A 122 10.79 63.07 74.85
C PHE A 122 9.97 63.06 73.56
N VAL A 123 9.09 64.06 73.37
CA VAL A 123 8.30 64.20 72.14
C VAL A 123 9.21 64.39 70.93
N ARG A 124 10.26 65.21 71.01
CA ARG A 124 11.23 65.36 69.92
C ARG A 124 11.94 64.06 69.57
N GLN A 125 12.35 63.29 70.59
CA GLN A 125 13.00 62.00 70.37
C GLN A 125 12.05 60.98 69.73
N SER A 126 10.81 60.90 70.21
CA SER A 126 9.80 60.00 69.64
C SER A 126 9.43 60.39 68.21
N MET A 127 9.35 61.69 67.88
CA MET A 127 9.12 62.17 66.52
C MET A 127 10.25 61.76 65.58
N ALA A 128 11.51 61.88 65.99
CA ALA A 128 12.64 61.41 65.20
C ALA A 128 12.57 59.89 64.95
N ALA A 129 12.17 59.10 65.95
CA ALA A 129 11.98 57.66 65.79
C ALA A 129 10.82 57.31 64.85
N VAL A 130 9.73 58.09 64.89
CA VAL A 130 8.59 57.93 63.97
C VAL A 130 8.99 58.29 62.54
N GLU A 131 9.72 59.39 62.34
CA GLU A 131 10.20 59.82 61.02
C GLU A 131 11.06 58.74 60.36
N GLU A 132 11.97 58.11 61.12
CA GLU A 132 12.78 57.01 60.60
C GLU A 132 11.94 55.78 60.24
N ARG A 133 10.94 55.42 61.08
CA ARG A 133 10.00 54.33 60.73
C ARG A 133 9.20 54.64 59.48
N VAL A 134 8.74 55.87 59.30
CA VAL A 134 8.02 56.31 58.10
C VAL A 134 8.93 56.22 56.87
N ARG A 135 10.19 56.63 56.98
CA ARG A 135 11.19 56.51 55.90
C ARG A 135 11.42 55.05 55.50
N LEU A 136 11.58 54.17 56.49
CA LEU A 136 11.76 52.73 56.26
C LEU A 136 10.51 52.10 55.60
N VAL A 137 9.31 52.44 56.09
CA VAL A 137 8.06 51.98 55.48
C VAL A 137 7.94 52.48 54.05
N GLY A 138 8.24 53.75 53.78
CA GLY A 138 8.25 54.31 52.43
C GLY A 138 9.21 53.57 51.49
N ALA A 139 10.44 53.29 51.95
CA ALA A 139 11.40 52.50 51.19
C ALA A 139 10.89 51.08 50.89
N SER A 140 10.29 50.40 51.89
CA SER A 140 9.73 49.06 51.71
C SER A 140 8.54 49.03 50.75
N GLN A 141 7.72 50.09 50.71
CA GLN A 141 6.60 50.20 49.78
C GLN A 141 7.08 50.38 48.34
N ILE A 142 8.16 51.14 48.13
CA ILE A 142 8.77 51.29 46.80
C ILE A 142 9.31 49.94 46.32
N GLU A 143 10.02 49.21 47.18
CA GLU A 143 10.53 47.87 46.85
C GLU A 143 9.39 46.88 46.54
N LEU A 144 8.33 46.88 47.36
CA LEU A 144 7.16 46.04 47.11
C LEU A 144 6.47 46.40 45.78
N GLY A 145 6.38 47.69 45.46
CA GLY A 145 5.85 48.17 44.18
C GLY A 145 6.64 47.63 42.99
N ALA A 146 7.98 47.70 43.06
CA ALA A 146 8.86 47.16 42.01
C ALA A 146 8.68 45.64 41.84
N ARG A 147 8.64 44.87 42.93
CA ARG A 147 8.39 43.41 42.88
C ARG A 147 7.01 43.07 42.31
N MET A 148 6.00 43.89 42.58
CA MET A 148 4.66 43.71 42.02
C MET A 148 4.65 43.93 40.52
N GLU A 149 5.38 44.93 40.02
CA GLU A 149 5.52 45.21 38.59
C GLU A 149 6.22 44.04 37.86
N GLU A 150 7.32 43.54 38.41
CA GLU A 150 8.00 42.34 37.90
C GLU A 150 7.08 41.10 37.89
N ALA A 151 6.28 40.90 38.95
CA ALA A 151 5.35 39.79 39.02
C ALA A 151 4.23 39.90 37.97
N LEU A 152 3.71 41.11 37.73
CA LEU A 152 2.70 41.34 36.70
C LEU A 152 3.26 41.08 35.29
N GLU A 153 4.50 41.48 35.02
CA GLU A 153 5.16 41.18 33.76
C GLU A 153 5.36 39.66 33.56
N ALA A 154 5.83 38.96 34.60
CA ALA A 154 5.97 37.50 34.56
C ALA A 154 4.63 36.78 34.32
N ILE A 155 3.55 37.24 34.96
CA ILE A 155 2.19 36.72 34.73
C ILE A 155 1.77 36.94 33.27
N SER A 156 2.00 38.13 32.71
CA SER A 156 1.67 38.43 31.32
C SER A 156 2.43 37.52 30.33
N GLN A 157 3.71 37.27 30.58
CA GLN A 157 4.51 36.35 29.76
C GLN A 157 4.01 34.90 29.85
N LEU A 158 3.60 34.46 31.05
CA LEU A 158 3.00 33.14 31.26
C LEU A 158 1.66 33.01 30.55
N GLU A 159 0.79 34.02 30.62
CA GLU A 159 -0.48 34.02 29.91
C GLU A 159 -0.29 33.93 28.39
N SER A 160 0.71 34.62 27.85
CA SER A 160 1.09 34.50 26.44
C SER A 160 1.56 33.10 26.08
N HIS A 161 2.46 32.49 26.86
CA HIS A 161 2.92 31.11 26.63
C HIS A 161 1.77 30.10 26.70
N VAL A 162 0.88 30.24 27.68
CA VAL A 162 -0.30 29.39 27.82
C VAL A 162 -1.25 29.58 26.63
N GLY A 163 -1.35 30.79 26.08
CA GLY A 163 -2.10 31.07 24.86
C GLY A 163 -1.59 30.27 23.67
N VAL A 164 -0.28 30.35 23.39
CA VAL A 164 0.37 29.60 22.29
C VAL A 164 0.20 28.09 22.47
N GLN A 165 0.46 27.57 23.67
CA GLN A 165 0.30 26.13 23.94
C GLN A 165 -1.13 25.64 23.73
N LYS A 166 -2.14 26.47 24.04
CA LYS A 166 -3.55 26.12 23.77
C LYS A 166 -3.84 26.05 22.28
N GLU A 167 -3.23 26.91 21.47
CA GLU A 167 -3.36 26.89 20.01
C GLU A 167 -2.72 25.61 19.44
N ASP A 168 -1.49 25.28 19.85
CA ASP A 168 -0.82 24.03 19.48
C ASP A 168 -1.66 22.79 19.85
N LEU A 169 -2.29 22.80 21.03
CA LEU A 169 -3.19 21.73 21.49
C LEU A 169 -4.44 21.56 20.62
N VAL A 170 -4.96 22.66 20.06
CA VAL A 170 -6.08 22.61 19.11
C VAL A 170 -5.62 22.00 17.80
N ASP A 171 -4.45 22.40 17.30
CA ASP A 171 -3.88 21.87 16.05
C ASP A 171 -3.59 20.38 16.15
N TYR A 172 -2.95 19.93 17.25
CA TYR A 172 -2.72 18.49 17.49
C TYR A 172 -4.02 17.71 17.58
N LYS A 173 -5.08 18.28 18.15
CA LYS A 173 -6.38 17.62 18.22
C LYS A 173 -6.96 17.40 16.82
N VAL A 174 -6.88 18.39 15.93
CA VAL A 174 -7.34 18.28 14.54
C VAL A 174 -6.54 17.22 13.78
N GLU A 175 -5.22 17.19 13.96
CA GLU A 175 -4.35 16.18 13.33
C GLU A 175 -4.68 14.76 13.81
N ILE A 176 -4.91 14.58 15.12
CA ILE A 176 -5.32 13.29 15.69
C ILE A 176 -6.68 12.84 15.13
N GLU A 177 -7.65 13.74 14.99
CA GLU A 177 -8.95 13.43 14.39
C GLU A 177 -8.80 13.01 12.91
N ALA A 178 -7.96 13.70 12.15
CA ALA A 178 -7.66 13.36 10.76
C ALA A 178 -6.99 11.98 10.63
N ILE A 179 -5.98 11.69 11.46
CA ILE A 179 -5.30 10.38 11.50
C ILE A 179 -6.29 9.28 11.88
N THR A 180 -7.14 9.53 12.87
CA THR A 180 -8.16 8.56 13.30
C THR A 180 -9.10 8.19 12.16
N GLN A 181 -9.56 9.19 11.39
CA GLN A 181 -10.41 8.95 10.23
C GLN A 181 -9.69 8.17 9.12
N ALA A 182 -8.41 8.47 8.86
CA ALA A 182 -7.60 7.74 7.89
C ALA A 182 -7.41 6.26 8.29
N VAL A 183 -7.18 5.99 9.58
CA VAL A 183 -7.08 4.61 10.10
C VAL A 183 -8.39 3.86 9.90
N ILE A 184 -9.54 4.49 10.17
CA ILE A 184 -10.86 3.86 9.96
C ILE A 184 -11.05 3.46 8.49
N GLU A 185 -10.67 4.31 7.53
CA GLU A 185 -10.81 3.97 6.11
C GLU A 185 -9.85 2.83 5.70
N LEU A 186 -8.61 2.85 6.17
CA LEU A 186 -7.66 1.75 5.93
C LEU A 186 -8.14 0.42 6.51
N GLU A 187 -8.74 0.42 7.71
CA GLU A 187 -9.32 -0.80 8.27
C GLU A 187 -10.51 -1.32 7.45
N LYS A 188 -11.28 -0.44 6.82
CA LYS A 188 -12.38 -0.81 5.93
C LYS A 188 -11.84 -1.42 4.64
N GLU A 189 -10.85 -0.79 4.00
CA GLU A 189 -10.18 -1.34 2.81
C GLU A 189 -9.55 -2.71 3.11
N LEU A 190 -8.92 -2.88 4.27
CA LEU A 190 -8.34 -4.16 4.67
C LEU A 190 -9.42 -5.26 4.82
N ARG A 191 -10.59 -4.93 5.37
CA ARG A 191 -11.72 -5.86 5.47
C ARG A 191 -12.27 -6.26 4.09
N GLU A 192 -12.34 -5.33 3.14
CA GLU A 192 -12.75 -5.61 1.76
C GLU A 192 -11.73 -6.55 1.09
N GLN A 193 -10.42 -6.28 1.25
CA GLN A 193 -9.37 -7.15 0.73
C GLN A 193 -9.40 -8.56 1.34
N GLU A 194 -9.72 -8.69 2.64
CA GLU A 194 -9.87 -9.99 3.29
C GLU A 194 -11.02 -10.79 2.68
N GLN A 195 -12.15 -10.15 2.36
CA GLN A 195 -13.27 -10.79 1.67
C GLN A 195 -12.86 -11.24 0.27
N ASP A 196 -12.19 -10.38 -0.50
CA ASP A 196 -11.69 -10.72 -1.84
C ASP A 196 -10.74 -11.92 -1.82
N LEU A 197 -9.85 -12.00 -0.82
CA LEU A 197 -8.97 -13.15 -0.62
C LEU A 197 -9.75 -14.44 -0.31
N GLN A 198 -10.80 -14.36 0.51
CA GLN A 198 -11.67 -15.52 0.77
C GLN A 198 -12.37 -15.99 -0.52
N TYR A 199 -12.91 -15.05 -1.31
CA TYR A 199 -13.52 -15.37 -2.60
C TYR A 199 -12.52 -16.04 -3.54
N LEU A 200 -11.30 -15.51 -3.64
CA LEU A 200 -10.25 -16.07 -4.50
C LEU A 200 -9.84 -17.47 -4.03
N ASN A 201 -9.74 -17.70 -2.72
CA ASN A 201 -9.40 -19.02 -2.18
C ASN A 201 -10.50 -20.06 -2.48
N ASN A 202 -11.77 -19.69 -2.28
CA ASN A 202 -12.90 -20.56 -2.62
C ASN A 202 -12.93 -20.87 -4.12
N TRP A 203 -12.71 -19.86 -4.97
CA TRP A 203 -12.63 -20.05 -6.42
C TRP A 203 -11.48 -20.98 -6.80
N LYS A 204 -10.32 -20.83 -6.17
CA LYS A 204 -9.16 -21.69 -6.38
C LYS A 204 -9.49 -23.15 -6.00
N GLU A 205 -10.08 -23.39 -4.84
CA GLU A 205 -10.49 -24.73 -4.40
C GLU A 205 -11.50 -25.36 -5.38
N GLU A 206 -12.49 -24.59 -5.85
CA GLU A 206 -13.43 -25.05 -6.87
C GLU A 206 -12.70 -25.46 -8.17
N LYS A 207 -11.72 -24.67 -8.62
CA LYS A 207 -10.93 -25.02 -9.82
C LYS A 207 -10.03 -26.22 -9.61
N GLU A 208 -9.43 -26.40 -8.44
CA GLU A 208 -8.65 -27.59 -8.12
C GLU A 208 -9.52 -28.86 -8.21
N ILE A 209 -10.76 -28.81 -7.72
CA ILE A 209 -11.72 -29.91 -7.85
C ILE A 209 -12.05 -30.20 -9.31
N VAL A 210 -12.32 -29.17 -10.12
CA VAL A 210 -12.62 -29.32 -11.55
C VAL A 210 -11.43 -29.92 -12.30
N ILE A 211 -10.21 -29.47 -12.01
CA ILE A 211 -8.99 -30.00 -12.64
C ILE A 211 -8.82 -31.47 -12.27
N ALA A 212 -8.98 -31.85 -11.00
CA ALA A 212 -8.91 -33.24 -10.57
C ALA A 212 -9.95 -34.12 -11.28
N ALA A 213 -11.19 -33.63 -11.41
CA ALA A 213 -12.26 -34.35 -12.12
C ALA A 213 -11.95 -34.51 -13.62
N LEU A 214 -11.40 -33.48 -14.27
CA LEU A 214 -10.99 -33.55 -15.68
C LEU A 214 -9.82 -34.52 -15.88
N GLN A 215 -8.85 -34.53 -14.97
CA GLN A 215 -7.72 -35.46 -15.01
C GLN A 215 -8.20 -36.91 -14.92
N LEU A 216 -9.07 -37.23 -13.94
CA LEU A 216 -9.64 -38.56 -13.79
C LEU A 216 -10.43 -39.00 -15.04
N LYS A 217 -11.26 -38.09 -15.59
CA LYS A 217 -12.01 -38.38 -16.81
C LYS A 217 -11.09 -38.62 -18.01
N MET A 218 -10.05 -37.80 -18.17
CA MET A 218 -9.07 -37.95 -19.24
C MET A 218 -8.33 -39.29 -19.13
N GLU A 219 -7.96 -39.70 -17.92
CA GLU A 219 -7.29 -40.97 -17.67
C GLU A 219 -8.20 -42.17 -18.01
N ASP A 220 -9.48 -42.14 -17.61
CA ASP A 220 -10.49 -43.13 -17.98
C ASP A 220 -10.75 -43.20 -19.50
N ASP A 221 -10.87 -42.05 -20.17
CA ASP A 221 -11.06 -41.98 -21.62
C ASP A 221 -9.84 -42.53 -22.40
N ILE A 222 -8.62 -42.24 -21.93
CA ILE A 222 -7.38 -42.78 -22.50
C ILE A 222 -7.30 -44.28 -22.27
N GLU A 223 -7.60 -44.78 -21.06
CA GLU A 223 -7.58 -46.20 -20.75
C GLU A 223 -8.55 -46.98 -21.65
N LYS A 224 -9.79 -46.50 -21.80
CA LYS A 224 -10.78 -47.09 -22.72
C LYS A 224 -10.31 -47.11 -24.17
N SER A 225 -9.66 -46.03 -24.62
CA SER A 225 -9.13 -45.94 -25.98
C SER A 225 -7.99 -46.94 -26.21
N ILE A 226 -7.06 -47.07 -25.25
CA ILE A 226 -5.98 -48.06 -25.27
C ILE A 226 -6.55 -49.48 -25.31
N GLN A 227 -7.54 -49.79 -24.46
CA GLN A 227 -8.19 -51.10 -24.44
C GLN A 227 -8.86 -51.41 -25.80
N THR A 228 -9.58 -50.45 -26.37
CA THR A 228 -10.24 -50.62 -27.68
C THR A 228 -9.23 -50.86 -28.80
N LEU A 229 -8.15 -50.06 -28.85
CA LEU A 229 -7.07 -50.24 -29.83
C LEU A 229 -6.34 -51.57 -29.64
N GLY A 230 -6.11 -51.98 -28.39
CA GLY A 230 -5.52 -53.28 -28.06
C GLY A 230 -6.35 -54.45 -28.58
N GLN A 231 -7.67 -54.40 -28.37
CA GLN A 231 -8.60 -55.40 -28.92
C GLN A 231 -8.59 -55.42 -30.45
N ARG A 232 -8.58 -54.25 -31.09
CA ARG A 232 -8.54 -54.13 -32.56
C ARG A 232 -7.25 -54.69 -33.15
N ASN A 233 -6.11 -54.43 -32.51
CA ASN A 233 -4.83 -54.99 -32.93
C ASN A 233 -4.80 -56.51 -32.81
N LEU A 234 -5.35 -57.07 -31.73
CA LEU A 234 -5.47 -58.52 -31.56
C LEU A 234 -6.35 -59.16 -32.64
N GLU A 235 -7.45 -58.49 -33.02
CA GLU A 235 -8.33 -58.91 -34.11
C GLU A 235 -7.59 -58.88 -35.45
N LEU A 236 -6.91 -57.78 -35.77
CA LEU A 236 -6.10 -57.64 -36.98
C LEU A 236 -4.98 -58.68 -37.06
N GLU A 237 -4.36 -59.02 -35.93
CA GLU A 237 -3.33 -60.07 -35.89
C GLU A 237 -3.89 -61.44 -36.24
N LYS A 238 -5.08 -61.78 -35.73
CA LYS A 238 -5.80 -63.02 -36.11
C LYS A 238 -6.19 -63.03 -37.59
N ASP A 239 -6.64 -61.90 -38.11
CA ASP A 239 -6.99 -61.77 -39.53
C ASP A 239 -5.77 -61.92 -40.43
N LEU A 240 -4.64 -61.30 -40.06
CA LEU A 240 -3.35 -61.46 -40.75
C LEU A 240 -2.87 -62.90 -40.73
N GLN A 241 -2.95 -63.60 -39.60
CA GLN A 241 -2.64 -65.03 -39.51
C GLN A 241 -3.54 -65.85 -40.45
N THR A 242 -4.84 -65.54 -40.47
CA THR A 242 -5.80 -66.21 -41.36
C THR A 242 -5.49 -65.97 -42.83
N LEU A 243 -5.15 -64.73 -43.20
CA LEU A 243 -4.74 -64.36 -44.55
C LEU A 243 -3.43 -65.02 -44.96
N ALA A 244 -2.44 -65.10 -44.06
CA ALA A 244 -1.18 -65.80 -44.32
C ALA A 244 -1.43 -67.27 -44.65
N ILE A 245 -2.30 -67.95 -43.90
CA ILE A 245 -2.71 -69.33 -44.19
C ILE A 245 -3.38 -69.45 -45.57
N ARG A 246 -4.26 -68.50 -45.92
CA ARG A 246 -4.92 -68.50 -47.25
C ARG A 246 -3.92 -68.25 -48.39
N LEU A 247 -3.03 -67.28 -48.23
CA LEU A 247 -1.96 -66.96 -49.18
C LEU A 247 -1.05 -68.17 -49.41
N GLN A 248 -0.65 -68.85 -48.33
CA GLN A 248 0.12 -70.08 -48.42
C GLN A 248 -0.62 -71.17 -49.21
N ARG A 249 -1.93 -71.33 -48.97
CA ARG A 249 -2.76 -72.29 -49.71
C ARG A 249 -2.88 -71.93 -51.20
N GLU A 250 -3.08 -70.65 -51.54
CA GLU A 250 -3.11 -70.21 -52.93
C GLU A 250 -1.75 -70.37 -53.61
N ALA A 251 -0.65 -70.05 -52.92
CA ALA A 251 0.70 -70.32 -53.43
C ALA A 251 0.92 -71.80 -53.72
N GLN A 252 0.44 -72.70 -52.86
CA GLN A 252 0.46 -74.15 -53.11
C GLN A 252 -0.36 -74.54 -54.35
N LYS A 253 -1.57 -73.99 -54.52
CA LYS A 253 -2.39 -74.24 -55.72
C LYS A 253 -1.72 -73.73 -57.00
N VAL A 254 -1.14 -72.53 -56.97
CA VAL A 254 -0.38 -71.99 -58.11
C VAL A 254 0.77 -72.92 -58.45
N SER A 255 1.56 -73.37 -57.46
CA SER A 255 2.64 -74.35 -57.68
C SER A 255 2.12 -75.66 -58.29
N GLU A 256 0.97 -76.16 -57.83
CA GLU A 256 0.35 -77.37 -58.37
C GLU A 256 -0.08 -77.17 -59.83
N VAL A 257 -0.73 -76.05 -60.14
CA VAL A 257 -1.16 -75.70 -61.51
C VAL A 257 0.05 -75.49 -62.42
N THR A 258 1.09 -74.81 -61.96
CA THR A 258 2.34 -74.65 -62.73
C THR A 258 2.98 -76.00 -63.02
N GLY A 259 3.04 -76.91 -62.04
CA GLY A 259 3.54 -78.27 -62.26
C GLY A 259 2.70 -79.06 -63.27
N ARG A 260 1.37 -78.95 -63.21
CA ARG A 260 0.47 -79.56 -64.22
C ARG A 260 0.67 -78.95 -65.61
N LEU A 261 0.88 -77.64 -65.70
CA LEU A 261 1.15 -76.95 -66.97
C LEU A 261 2.47 -77.39 -67.58
N GLU A 262 3.52 -77.52 -66.75
CA GLU A 262 4.83 -78.01 -67.19
C GLU A 262 4.74 -79.46 -67.67
N GLN A 263 4.03 -80.32 -66.95
CA GLN A 263 3.74 -81.69 -67.38
C GLN A 263 2.99 -81.72 -68.72
N ALA A 264 1.90 -80.95 -68.85
CA ALA A 264 1.14 -80.87 -70.10
C ALA A 264 2.00 -80.33 -71.26
N GLY A 265 2.93 -79.41 -70.98
CA GLY A 265 3.90 -78.91 -71.96
C GLY A 265 4.89 -79.99 -72.40
N GLN A 266 5.39 -80.81 -71.48
CA GLN A 266 6.22 -81.99 -71.79
C GLN A 266 5.44 -83.00 -72.63
N ASP A 267 4.18 -83.28 -72.26
CA ASP A 267 3.29 -84.17 -72.99
C ASP A 267 3.05 -83.64 -74.42
N LEU A 268 2.79 -82.33 -74.59
CA LEU A 268 2.67 -81.68 -75.90
C LEU A 268 3.94 -81.78 -76.74
N ALA A 269 5.11 -81.55 -76.15
CA ALA A 269 6.39 -81.70 -76.84
C ALA A 269 6.62 -83.15 -77.29
N SER A 270 6.20 -84.14 -76.48
CA SER A 270 6.24 -85.55 -76.86
C SER A 270 5.28 -85.85 -78.02
N LEU A 271 4.07 -85.29 -77.99
CA LEU A 271 3.08 -85.45 -79.06
C LEU A 271 3.50 -84.76 -80.36
N GLU A 272 4.16 -83.60 -80.28
CA GLU A 272 4.75 -82.90 -81.43
C GLU A 272 5.86 -83.74 -82.06
N LYS A 273 6.72 -84.34 -81.24
CA LYS A 273 7.74 -85.29 -81.71
C LYS A 273 7.09 -86.50 -82.40
N ASP A 274 6.04 -87.05 -81.82
CA ASP A 274 5.29 -88.17 -82.41
C ASP A 274 4.64 -87.76 -83.74
N PHE A 275 4.07 -86.55 -83.84
CA PHE A 275 3.50 -86.02 -85.07
C PHE A 275 4.56 -85.83 -86.18
N LEU A 276 5.75 -85.34 -85.83
CA LEU A 276 6.88 -85.25 -86.78
C LEU A 276 7.31 -86.62 -87.29
N THR A 277 7.32 -87.65 -86.42
CA THR A 277 7.58 -89.03 -86.88
C THR A 277 6.47 -89.57 -87.78
N LEU A 278 5.22 -89.15 -87.57
CA LEU A 278 4.10 -89.50 -88.43
C LEU A 278 4.21 -88.84 -89.81
N HIS A 279 4.65 -87.58 -89.91
CA HIS A 279 4.85 -86.94 -91.21
C HIS A 279 6.00 -87.59 -92.01
N GLY A 280 7.02 -88.13 -91.34
CA GLY A 280 8.04 -88.97 -91.97
C GLY A 280 7.49 -90.28 -92.58
N THR A 281 6.27 -90.72 -92.20
CA THR A 281 5.61 -91.87 -92.84
C THR A 281 4.94 -91.53 -94.17
N ASP A 282 4.61 -90.26 -94.44
CA ASP A 282 4.16 -89.82 -95.77
C ASP A 282 5.30 -89.87 -96.80
N GLU A 283 6.53 -89.53 -96.40
CA GLU A 283 7.74 -89.69 -97.24
C GLU A 283 7.97 -91.17 -97.62
N LEU A 284 7.81 -92.08 -96.66
CA LEU A 284 7.92 -93.52 -96.91
C LEU A 284 6.82 -94.05 -97.85
N LEU A 285 5.61 -93.49 -97.78
CA LEU A 285 4.49 -93.85 -98.66
C LEU A 285 4.70 -93.34 -100.10
N GLU A 286 5.33 -92.18 -100.26
CA GLU A 286 5.69 -91.63 -101.57
C GLU A 286 6.79 -92.46 -102.25
N GLU A 287 7.79 -92.92 -101.50
CA GLU A 287 8.84 -93.82 -102.01
C GLU A 287 8.29 -95.22 -102.38
N LEU A 288 7.38 -95.77 -101.57
CA LEU A 288 6.69 -97.03 -101.89
C LEU A 288 5.82 -96.94 -103.15
N ARG A 289 5.13 -95.80 -103.34
CA ARG A 289 4.34 -95.52 -104.54
C ARG A 289 5.20 -95.51 -105.79
N ASP A 290 6.32 -94.79 -105.77
CA ASP A 290 7.20 -94.65 -106.93
C ASP A 290 7.88 -95.98 -107.29
N GLN A 291 8.23 -96.78 -106.28
CA GLN A 291 8.77 -98.13 -106.48
C GLN A 291 7.74 -99.08 -107.10
N LEU A 292 6.47 -99.01 -106.68
CA LEU A 292 5.39 -99.84 -107.24
C LEU A 292 5.09 -99.48 -108.70
N ILE A 293 5.08 -98.18 -109.04
CA ILE A 293 4.84 -97.69 -110.40
C ILE A 293 5.95 -98.19 -111.35
N SER A 294 7.21 -98.16 -110.89
CA SER A 294 8.36 -98.63 -111.67
C SER A 294 8.27 -100.13 -111.98
N ASP A 295 7.97 -100.94 -110.97
CA ASP A 295 7.89 -102.40 -111.11
C ASP A 295 6.73 -102.83 -112.03
N LEU A 296 5.59 -102.16 -111.94
CA LEU A 296 4.43 -102.40 -112.82
C LEU A 296 4.76 -102.10 -114.28
N ASN A 297 5.50 -101.02 -114.54
CA ASN A 297 5.84 -100.61 -115.90
C ASN A 297 6.85 -101.57 -116.57
N VAL A 298 7.77 -102.14 -115.78
CA VAL A 298 8.69 -103.19 -116.24
C VAL A 298 7.93 -104.48 -116.58
N GLN A 299 6.98 -104.89 -115.74
CA GLN A 299 6.18 -106.10 -115.97
C GLN A 299 5.26 -105.99 -117.19
N VAL A 300 4.61 -104.83 -117.37
CA VAL A 300 3.72 -104.58 -118.53
C VAL A 300 4.50 -104.62 -119.84
N ASN A 301 5.68 -103.99 -119.91
CA ASN A 301 6.53 -104.04 -121.10
C ASN A 301 7.05 -105.46 -121.39
N ALA A 302 7.38 -106.23 -120.36
CA ALA A 302 7.80 -107.63 -120.51
C ALA A 302 6.67 -108.54 -121.03
N ALA A 303 5.41 -108.29 -120.64
CA ALA A 303 4.24 -109.01 -121.12
C ALA A 303 3.96 -108.72 -122.61
N LEU A 304 4.07 -107.45 -123.03
CA LEU A 304 3.84 -107.03 -124.42
C LEU A 304 4.85 -107.64 -125.41
N ILE A 305 6.12 -107.77 -125.00
CA ILE A 305 7.15 -108.44 -125.81
C ILE A 305 6.85 -109.94 -125.96
N ARG A 306 6.26 -110.56 -124.93
CA ARG A 306 5.91 -111.98 -124.92
C ARG A 306 4.74 -112.29 -125.87
N GLU A 307 3.78 -111.39 -125.96
CA GLU A 307 2.62 -111.48 -126.87
C GLU A 307 3.04 -111.41 -128.36
N LYS A 308 3.84 -110.41 -128.74
CA LYS A 308 4.36 -110.30 -130.12
C LYS A 308 5.21 -111.50 -130.57
N ARG A 309 5.85 -112.20 -129.62
CA ARG A 309 6.63 -113.41 -129.91
C ARG A 309 5.74 -114.62 -130.22
N LEU A 310 4.59 -114.73 -129.54
CA LEU A 310 3.63 -115.81 -129.74
C LEU A 310 2.88 -115.67 -131.07
N GLU A 311 2.54 -114.45 -131.50
CA GLU A 311 1.94 -114.20 -132.82
C GLU A 311 2.83 -114.68 -133.98
N ARG A 312 4.15 -114.47 -133.88
CA ARG A 312 5.09 -114.92 -134.91
C ARG A 312 5.20 -116.45 -134.99
N GLN A 313 5.10 -117.12 -133.84
CA GLN A 313 5.16 -118.59 -133.77
C GLN A 313 3.89 -119.27 -134.32
N ILE A 314 2.74 -118.62 -134.24
CA ILE A 314 1.49 -119.15 -134.82
C ILE A 314 1.53 -119.07 -136.34
N SER A 315 2.07 -117.98 -136.91
CA SER A 315 2.18 -117.80 -138.37
C SER A 315 3.14 -118.79 -139.05
N GLU A 316 4.23 -119.19 -138.39
CA GLU A 316 5.18 -120.18 -138.93
C GLU A 316 4.61 -121.61 -138.88
N LEU A 317 3.68 -121.91 -137.95
CA LEU A 317 3.01 -123.21 -137.85
C LEU A 317 1.95 -123.44 -138.94
N GLU A 318 1.26 -122.40 -139.40
CA GLU A 318 0.25 -122.51 -140.46
C GLU A 318 0.86 -122.87 -141.83
N GLU A 319 2.09 -122.41 -142.10
CA GLU A 319 2.81 -122.69 -143.36
C GLU A 319 3.36 -124.14 -143.39
N GLU A 320 3.75 -124.69 -142.24
CA GLU A 320 4.16 -126.11 -142.12
C GLU A 320 2.98 -127.09 -142.35
N PHE A 321 1.75 -126.71 -141.97
CA PHE A 321 0.56 -127.56 -142.13
C PHE A 321 0.07 -127.68 -143.58
N GLU A 322 0.25 -126.66 -144.43
CA GLU A 322 -0.10 -126.77 -145.85
C GLU A 322 0.83 -127.76 -146.60
N SER A 323 2.12 -127.83 -146.23
CA SER A 323 3.07 -128.75 -146.87
C SER A 323 2.81 -130.23 -146.54
N TYR A 324 2.21 -130.52 -145.38
CA TYR A 324 1.84 -131.88 -144.97
C TYR A 324 0.54 -132.39 -145.63
N ARG A 325 -0.36 -131.50 -146.08
CA ARG A 325 -1.58 -131.91 -146.78
C ARG A 325 -1.31 -132.30 -148.24
N GLU A 326 -0.30 -131.69 -148.87
CA GLU A 326 0.07 -131.97 -150.27
C GLU A 326 0.81 -133.31 -150.45
N THR A 327 1.41 -133.85 -149.38
CA THR A 327 2.19 -135.10 -149.40
C THR A 327 1.42 -136.35 -148.97
N ALA A 328 0.28 -136.21 -148.27
CA ALA A 328 -0.51 -137.35 -147.76
C ALA A 328 -1.46 -138.00 -148.79
N GLU A 329 -1.83 -137.34 -149.89
CA GLU A 329 -2.73 -137.94 -150.90
C GLU A 329 -2.01 -138.55 -152.12
N LYS A 330 -0.68 -138.41 -152.22
CA LYS A 330 0.09 -138.88 -153.37
C LYS A 330 0.66 -140.30 -153.22
N GLU A 331 0.56 -140.93 -152.04
CA GLU A 331 1.06 -142.28 -151.76
C GLU A 331 0.02 -143.25 -151.13
N LEU A 332 -1.22 -143.26 -151.62
CA LEU A 332 -2.02 -144.50 -151.62
C LEU A 332 -2.73 -144.71 -152.96
N LYS A 333 -1.91 -144.68 -154.01
CA LYS A 333 -2.24 -145.07 -155.38
C LYS A 333 -1.58 -146.42 -155.71
N SER A 334 -1.92 -147.51 -155.00
CA SER A 334 -1.63 -148.89 -155.44
C SER A 334 -2.40 -149.99 -154.69
N SER A 335 -3.51 -150.46 -155.27
CA SER A 335 -3.83 -151.89 -155.45
C SER A 335 -5.21 -151.99 -156.13
N LYS A 336 -5.18 -152.39 -157.41
CA LYS A 336 -6.30 -152.51 -158.34
C LYS A 336 -6.90 -153.93 -158.28
N THR A 337 -8.18 -154.03 -158.67
CA THR A 337 -8.90 -155.22 -159.20
C THR A 337 -9.15 -156.44 -158.29
N MET A 338 -10.40 -156.65 -157.84
CA MET A 338 -11.22 -157.85 -158.18
C MET A 338 -12.67 -157.80 -157.62
N THR A 339 -13.63 -157.65 -158.55
CA THR A 339 -14.96 -158.30 -158.68
C THR A 339 -16.10 -158.25 -157.64
N THR A 340 -17.25 -157.86 -158.21
CA THR A 340 -18.68 -157.91 -157.86
C THR A 340 -19.31 -159.33 -157.88
N VAL A 341 -20.53 -159.48 -157.31
CA VAL A 341 -21.33 -160.73 -157.01
C VAL A 341 -20.94 -161.33 -155.65
N ALA A 342 -21.78 -161.80 -154.70
CA ALA A 342 -23.21 -161.80 -154.36
C ALA A 342 -23.30 -162.62 -153.05
N LEU A 343 -23.82 -162.11 -151.93
CA LEU A 343 -25.22 -162.15 -151.48
C LEU A 343 -25.73 -163.54 -151.00
N ALA A 344 -25.39 -163.90 -149.76
CA ALA A 344 -26.20 -164.63 -148.76
C ALA A 344 -25.26 -164.95 -147.57
N VAL A 345 -25.44 -164.29 -146.42
CA VAL A 345 -26.03 -164.92 -145.22
C VAL A 345 -25.20 -166.09 -144.69
N ALA A 346 -24.61 -165.88 -143.50
CA ALA A 346 -24.27 -166.90 -142.50
C ALA A 346 -23.24 -167.97 -142.95
N ALA A 347 -22.30 -168.45 -142.15
CA ALA A 347 -22.05 -168.37 -140.73
C ALA A 347 -20.68 -169.04 -140.50
N VAL A 348 -19.94 -168.53 -139.51
CA VAL A 348 -19.11 -169.29 -138.57
C VAL A 348 -17.85 -169.99 -139.09
N GLY A 349 -16.72 -169.63 -138.45
CA GLY A 349 -15.76 -170.60 -137.90
C GLY A 349 -14.52 -170.85 -138.77
N VAL A 350 -13.33 -171.12 -138.24
CA VAL A 350 -12.96 -171.83 -137.00
C VAL A 350 -11.44 -171.56 -136.78
N VAL A 351 -11.00 -170.99 -135.64
CA VAL A 351 -10.22 -171.65 -134.54
C VAL A 351 -8.78 -172.03 -134.96
N ILE A 352 -7.70 -171.60 -134.29
CA ILE A 352 -7.19 -171.88 -132.92
C ILE A 352 -6.30 -170.67 -132.50
N ALA A 353 -6.24 -170.08 -131.29
CA ALA A 353 -6.54 -170.47 -129.90
C ALA A 353 -6.70 -169.19 -129.00
N VAL A 354 -7.74 -169.01 -128.17
CA VAL A 354 -7.91 -169.44 -126.74
C VAL A 354 -7.81 -168.22 -125.77
N MET A 355 -8.84 -168.01 -124.91
CA MET A 355 -8.90 -167.17 -123.69
C MET A 355 -8.61 -165.66 -123.81
N GLY A 356 -9.36 -164.69 -123.26
CA GLY A 356 -10.54 -164.65 -122.38
C GLY A 356 -10.59 -163.29 -121.65
N GLY A 357 -11.74 -162.60 -121.70
CA GLY A 357 -12.24 -161.74 -120.62
C GLY A 357 -11.76 -160.27 -120.51
N LEU A 358 -12.76 -159.38 -120.60
CA LEU A 358 -12.88 -157.96 -120.19
C LEU A 358 -12.34 -156.88 -121.15
#